data_AF-W5QFK0-F1
#
_entry.id   AF-W5QFK0-F1
#
_cell.length_a   1.000
_cell.length_b   1.000
_cell.length_c   1.000
_cell.angle_alpha   90.00
_cell.angle_beta   90.00
_cell.angle_gamma   90.00
#
_symmetry.space_group_name_H-M   'P 1'
#
loop_
_entity.id
_entity.type
_entity.pdbx_description
1 polymer ?
#
loop_
_entity_poly.entity_id
_entity_poly.type
_entity_poly.pdbx_seq_one_letter_code
_entity_poly.pdbx_strand_id
1 'polypeptide(L)'
;MEEQKEDQLDYESEKVEILRLAQSKKNINSLNMDLERDMQRIDEANQDLLVKIHKKEDEIQRLENEITQTRDLAEDEEWEKENSTTMERERALQEVEEETARLERKNESLVHSIAELEKKLTRKSQKATKCEQDNLKGTPEESKVKLQQLEASCADQEKELAKVIEDYAFVAQLCEDQALCIKKYQETLKKIEEELETRFLEREVSKVMCMNSTSKEYNSQNNKDNSLQKKKAGFCKRIFQYFFFTTLFFIRLLGYLLFHLSFINPDLFVNILPKILSRNVLWKLRCFLFPCLTLETEDMLPH
;
A
#
# COMPACT_ATOMS: atom_id res chain seq x y z
N MET A 1 84.84 66.48 -18.49
CA MET A 1 85.11 65.02 -18.64
C MET A 1 84.21 64.16 -17.76
N GLU A 2 83.57 64.70 -16.71
CA GLU A 2 82.54 63.98 -15.92
C GLU A 2 81.16 63.97 -16.60
N GLU A 3 80.68 65.10 -17.14
CA GLU A 3 79.39 65.19 -17.87
C GLU A 3 79.23 64.15 -18.99
N GLN A 4 80.25 63.96 -19.84
CA GLN A 4 80.22 62.97 -20.93
C GLN A 4 80.12 61.51 -20.44
N LYS A 5 80.56 61.22 -19.22
CA LYS A 5 80.46 59.87 -18.64
C LYS A 5 79.09 59.64 -18.01
N GLU A 6 78.48 60.66 -17.42
CA GLU A 6 77.11 60.58 -16.89
C GLU A 6 76.09 60.40 -18.01
N ASP A 7 76.18 61.17 -19.10
CA ASP A 7 75.30 61.03 -20.28
C ASP A 7 75.39 59.63 -20.91
N GLN A 8 76.59 59.04 -20.94
CA GLN A 8 76.79 57.71 -21.51
C GLN A 8 76.26 56.59 -20.60
N LEU A 9 76.29 56.77 -19.28
CA LEU A 9 75.69 55.84 -18.33
C LEU A 9 74.17 55.92 -18.31
N ASP A 10 73.60 57.13 -18.45
CA ASP A 10 72.16 57.34 -18.53
C ASP A 10 71.57 56.73 -19.82
N TYR A 11 72.27 56.88 -20.95
CA TYR A 11 71.90 56.25 -22.22
C TYR A 11 71.87 54.71 -22.17
N GLU A 12 72.84 54.08 -21.51
CA GLU A 12 72.85 52.61 -21.35
C GLU A 12 71.75 52.15 -20.36
N SER A 13 71.44 52.94 -19.33
CA SER A 13 70.33 52.70 -18.41
C SER A 13 68.97 52.75 -19.13
N GLU A 14 68.74 53.77 -19.95
CA GLU A 14 67.52 53.95 -20.74
C GLU A 14 67.32 52.79 -21.72
N LYS A 15 68.40 52.33 -22.37
CA LYS A 15 68.35 51.20 -23.30
C LYS A 15 67.97 49.89 -22.60
N VAL A 16 68.47 49.64 -21.39
CA VAL A 16 68.09 48.46 -20.59
C VAL A 16 66.63 48.55 -20.15
N GLU A 17 66.16 49.74 -19.78
CA GLU A 17 64.75 49.96 -19.41
C GLU A 17 63.81 49.75 -20.61
N ILE A 18 64.17 50.24 -21.80
CA ILE A 18 63.42 50.02 -23.03
C ILE A 18 63.30 48.52 -23.34
N LEU A 19 64.37 47.74 -23.17
CA LEU A 19 64.32 46.28 -23.36
C LEU A 19 63.41 45.59 -22.33
N ARG A 20 63.46 46.03 -21.07
CA ARG A 20 62.59 45.53 -20.00
C ARG A 20 61.12 45.84 -20.28
N LEU A 21 60.82 47.05 -20.70
CA LEU A 21 59.47 47.49 -21.09
C LEU A 21 58.97 46.73 -22.32
N ALA A 22 59.82 46.50 -23.32
CA ALA A 22 59.48 45.71 -24.51
C ALA A 22 59.13 44.25 -24.13
N GLN A 23 59.90 43.64 -23.23
CA GLN A 23 59.61 42.31 -22.72
C GLN A 23 58.32 42.28 -21.89
N SER A 24 58.11 43.27 -21.01
CA SER A 24 56.88 43.41 -20.22
C SER A 24 55.65 43.56 -21.13
N LYS A 25 55.74 44.41 -22.16
CA LYS A 25 54.68 44.56 -23.17
C LYS A 25 54.35 43.25 -23.88
N LYS A 26 55.36 42.46 -24.24
CA LYS A 26 55.17 41.14 -24.85
C LYS A 26 54.44 40.17 -23.91
N ASN A 27 54.82 40.16 -22.63
CA ASN A 27 54.17 39.34 -21.61
C ASN A 27 52.70 39.74 -21.41
N ILE A 28 52.41 41.04 -21.31
CA ILE A 28 51.03 41.57 -21.19
C ILE A 28 50.20 41.18 -22.41
N ASN A 29 50.75 41.32 -23.62
CA ASN A 29 50.04 40.93 -24.84
C ASN A 29 49.73 39.42 -24.87
N SER A 30 50.67 38.57 -24.43
CA SER A 30 50.41 37.13 -24.30
C SER A 30 49.29 36.84 -23.31
N LEU A 31 49.31 37.48 -22.14
CA LEU A 31 48.29 37.31 -21.12
C LEU A 31 46.91 37.76 -21.59
N ASN A 32 46.83 38.89 -22.30
CA ASN A 32 45.58 39.38 -22.88
C ASN A 32 45.02 38.41 -23.93
N MET A 33 45.87 37.83 -24.79
CA MET A 33 45.45 36.82 -25.76
C MET A 33 44.92 35.55 -25.08
N ASP A 34 45.53 35.13 -23.97
CA ASP A 34 45.06 33.96 -23.21
C ASP A 34 43.72 34.25 -22.51
N LEU A 35 43.57 35.45 -21.93
CA LEU A 35 42.32 35.89 -21.31
C LEU A 35 41.17 35.96 -22.33
N GLU A 36 41.42 36.48 -23.52
CA GLU A 36 40.41 36.55 -24.59
C GLU A 36 39.97 35.14 -25.03
N ARG A 37 40.92 34.20 -25.10
CA ARG A 37 40.62 32.78 -25.40
C ARG A 37 39.85 32.09 -24.27
N ASP A 38 40.13 32.43 -23.02
CA ASP A 38 39.39 31.90 -21.86
C ASP A 38 37.96 32.45 -21.84
N MET A 39 37.78 33.75 -22.10
CA MET A 39 36.48 34.40 -22.19
C MET A 39 35.62 33.77 -23.29
N GLN A 40 36.18 33.58 -24.50
CA GLN A 40 35.47 32.92 -25.59
C GLN A 40 35.07 31.48 -25.25
N ARG A 41 35.94 30.72 -24.57
CA ARG A 41 35.62 29.36 -24.11
C ARG A 41 34.48 29.33 -23.09
N ILE A 42 34.44 30.32 -22.20
CA ILE A 42 33.34 30.46 -21.23
C ILE A 42 32.04 30.79 -21.94
N ASP A 43 32.07 31.70 -22.92
CA ASP A 43 30.88 32.08 -23.70
C ASP A 43 30.33 30.89 -24.50
N GLU A 44 31.19 30.11 -25.14
CA GLU A 44 30.80 28.89 -25.86
C GLU A 44 30.17 27.84 -24.91
N ALA A 45 30.76 27.64 -23.73
CA ALA A 45 30.22 26.73 -22.72
C ALA A 45 28.86 27.20 -22.17
N ASN A 46 28.71 28.51 -21.95
CA ASN A 46 27.45 29.10 -21.50
C ASN A 46 26.35 28.96 -22.56
N GLN A 47 26.69 29.13 -23.84
CA GLN A 47 25.74 28.95 -24.94
C GLN A 47 25.28 27.48 -25.05
N ASP A 48 26.19 26.52 -24.90
CA ASP A 48 25.83 25.08 -24.87
C ASP A 48 24.93 24.74 -23.67
N LEU A 49 25.20 25.33 -22.50
CA LEU A 49 24.35 25.18 -21.32
C LEU A 49 22.96 25.76 -21.54
N LEU A 50 22.85 26.95 -22.14
CA LEU A 50 21.56 27.56 -22.47
C LEU A 50 20.74 26.68 -23.40
N VAL A 51 21.35 26.08 -24.42
CA VAL A 51 20.64 25.13 -25.31
C VAL A 51 20.17 23.89 -24.55
N LYS A 52 20.96 23.39 -23.59
CA LYS A 52 20.56 22.25 -22.74
C LYS A 52 19.42 22.60 -21.79
N ILE A 53 19.41 23.82 -21.25
CA ILE A 53 18.34 24.32 -20.37
C ILE A 53 17.03 24.37 -21.15
N HIS A 54 16.99 25.03 -22.31
CA HIS A 54 15.76 25.10 -23.13
C HIS A 54 15.24 23.71 -23.51
N LYS A 55 16.11 22.79 -23.93
CA LYS A 55 15.69 21.39 -24.21
C LYS A 55 15.07 20.70 -22.99
N LYS A 56 15.55 21.01 -21.79
CA LYS A 56 15.02 20.44 -20.54
C LYS A 56 13.71 21.10 -20.16
N GLU A 57 13.56 22.40 -20.38
CA GLU A 57 12.30 23.13 -20.20
C GLU A 57 11.21 22.59 -21.13
N ASP A 58 11.52 22.39 -22.42
CA ASP A 58 10.58 21.80 -23.38
C ASP A 58 10.15 20.38 -22.97
N GLU A 59 11.09 19.58 -22.45
CA GLU A 59 10.81 18.22 -21.96
C GLU A 59 9.92 18.24 -20.71
N ILE A 60 10.17 19.18 -19.78
CA ILE A 60 9.34 19.38 -18.59
C ILE A 60 7.93 19.78 -19.02
N GLN A 61 7.79 20.77 -19.89
CA GLN A 61 6.48 21.26 -20.32
C GLN A 61 5.66 20.17 -21.03
N ARG A 62 6.31 19.31 -21.84
CA ARG A 62 5.64 18.15 -22.45
C ARG A 62 5.13 17.18 -21.39
N LEU A 63 5.95 16.85 -20.39
CA LEU A 63 5.56 15.93 -19.31
C LEU A 63 4.46 16.51 -18.42
N GLU A 64 4.49 17.81 -18.13
CA GLU A 64 3.44 18.50 -17.37
C GLU A 64 2.09 18.41 -18.09
N ASN A 65 2.07 18.61 -19.40
CA ASN A 65 0.87 18.46 -20.21
C ASN A 65 0.34 17.02 -20.19
N GLU A 66 1.23 16.02 -20.31
CA GLU A 66 0.86 14.60 -20.25
C GLU A 66 0.25 14.24 -18.87
N ILE A 67 0.85 14.70 -17.78
CA ILE A 67 0.35 14.49 -16.42
C ILE A 67 -1.05 15.09 -16.26
N THR A 68 -1.27 16.31 -16.78
CA THR A 68 -2.55 17.01 -16.69
C THR A 68 -3.62 16.23 -17.47
N GLN A 69 -3.32 15.84 -18.70
CA GLN A 69 -4.24 15.05 -19.53
C GLN A 69 -4.59 13.69 -18.90
N THR A 70 -3.60 13.01 -18.30
CA THR A 70 -3.82 11.71 -17.66
C THR A 70 -4.68 11.85 -16.41
N ARG A 71 -4.52 12.95 -15.66
CA ARG A 71 -5.34 13.27 -14.50
C ARG A 71 -6.79 13.51 -14.89
N ASP A 72 -7.04 14.34 -15.90
CA ASP A 72 -8.40 14.65 -16.35
C ASP A 72 -9.12 13.40 -16.84
N LEU A 73 -8.44 12.53 -17.60
CA LEU A 73 -9.01 11.26 -18.07
C LEU A 73 -9.32 10.29 -16.92
N ALA A 74 -8.48 10.25 -15.89
CA ALA A 74 -8.69 9.38 -14.73
C ALA A 74 -9.85 9.87 -13.86
N GLU A 75 -9.97 11.18 -13.66
CA GLU A 75 -11.07 11.79 -12.90
C GLU A 75 -12.41 11.56 -13.62
N ASP A 76 -12.47 11.71 -14.95
CA ASP A 76 -13.68 11.43 -15.74
C ASP A 76 -14.10 9.95 -15.69
N GLU A 77 -13.15 9.01 -15.84
CA GLU A 77 -13.45 7.57 -15.80
C GLU A 77 -13.91 7.11 -14.39
N GLU A 78 -13.34 7.68 -13.34
CA GLU A 78 -13.75 7.41 -11.95
C GLU A 78 -15.15 7.96 -11.68
N TRP A 79 -15.44 9.17 -12.16
CA TRP A 79 -16.75 9.80 -12.01
C TRP A 79 -17.87 9.02 -12.71
N GLU A 80 -17.62 8.54 -13.94
CA GLU A 80 -18.59 7.70 -14.66
C GLU A 80 -18.86 6.37 -13.94
N LYS A 81 -17.80 5.72 -13.42
CA LYS A 81 -17.94 4.48 -12.64
C LYS A 81 -18.73 4.73 -11.37
N GLU A 82 -18.37 5.74 -10.58
CA GLU A 82 -19.07 6.05 -9.34
C GLU A 82 -20.56 6.33 -9.59
N ASN A 83 -20.88 7.12 -10.61
CA ASN A 83 -22.25 7.42 -10.99
C ASN A 83 -23.03 6.15 -11.41
N SER A 84 -22.41 5.25 -12.20
CA SER A 84 -23.03 3.98 -12.58
C SER A 84 -23.33 3.10 -11.36
N THR A 85 -22.39 3.00 -10.41
CA THR A 85 -22.60 2.21 -9.17
C THR A 85 -23.66 2.83 -8.28
N THR A 86 -23.75 4.17 -8.25
CA THR A 86 -24.75 4.89 -7.46
C THR A 86 -26.15 4.63 -8.02
N MET A 87 -26.30 4.70 -9.34
CA MET A 87 -27.57 4.40 -10.01
C MET A 87 -28.01 2.93 -9.82
N GLU A 88 -27.07 1.98 -9.82
CA GLU A 88 -27.37 0.57 -9.51
C GLU A 88 -27.83 0.37 -8.06
N ARG A 89 -27.17 1.03 -7.10
CA ARG A 89 -27.57 0.99 -5.68
C ARG A 89 -28.94 1.61 -5.46
N GLU A 90 -29.23 2.73 -6.10
CA GLU A 90 -30.54 3.39 -6.01
C GLU A 90 -31.66 2.48 -6.54
N ARG A 91 -31.43 1.80 -7.67
CA ARG A 91 -32.39 0.84 -8.21
C ARG A 91 -32.63 -0.34 -7.26
N ALA A 92 -31.56 -0.90 -6.68
CA ALA A 92 -31.68 -2.00 -5.72
C ALA A 92 -32.42 -1.57 -4.44
N LEU A 93 -32.18 -0.34 -3.96
CA LEU A 93 -32.89 0.22 -2.83
C LEU A 93 -34.38 0.35 -3.13
N GLN A 94 -34.73 0.88 -4.31
CA GLN A 94 -36.11 1.01 -4.74
C GLN A 94 -36.84 -0.34 -4.80
N GLU A 95 -36.18 -1.39 -5.30
CA GLU A 95 -36.74 -2.76 -5.32
C GLU A 95 -37.01 -3.28 -3.90
N VAL A 96 -36.09 -3.05 -2.95
CA VAL A 96 -36.26 -3.43 -1.54
C VAL A 96 -37.40 -2.65 -0.88
N GLU A 97 -37.54 -1.37 -1.16
CA GLU A 97 -38.65 -0.54 -0.66
C GLU A 97 -40.01 -1.05 -1.18
N GLU A 98 -40.11 -1.38 -2.46
CA GLU A 98 -41.33 -1.94 -3.07
C GLU A 98 -41.69 -3.31 -2.47
N GLU A 99 -40.69 -4.18 -2.27
CA GLU A 99 -40.87 -5.47 -1.61
C GLU A 99 -41.28 -5.33 -0.14
N THR A 100 -40.70 -4.36 0.56
CA THR A 100 -41.06 -4.05 1.96
C THR A 100 -42.51 -3.59 2.05
N ALA A 101 -42.93 -2.65 1.19
CA ALA A 101 -44.31 -2.18 1.13
C ALA A 101 -45.29 -3.33 0.77
N ARG A 102 -44.86 -4.30 -0.04
CA ARG A 102 -45.65 -5.49 -0.36
C ARG A 102 -45.79 -6.44 0.81
N LEU A 103 -44.71 -6.68 1.57
CA LEU A 103 -44.73 -7.50 2.76
C LEU A 103 -45.57 -6.85 3.87
N GLU A 104 -45.51 -5.54 4.03
CA GLU A 104 -46.30 -4.80 5.01
C GLU A 104 -47.80 -4.97 4.76
N ARG A 105 -48.27 -4.80 3.52
CA ARG A 105 -49.68 -5.07 3.15
C ARG A 105 -50.11 -6.51 3.44
N LYS A 106 -49.23 -7.49 3.21
CA LYS A 106 -49.51 -8.89 3.55
C LYS A 106 -49.60 -9.09 5.05
N ASN A 107 -48.71 -8.45 5.81
CA ASN A 107 -48.70 -8.53 7.27
C ASN A 107 -49.97 -7.92 7.86
N GLU A 108 -50.40 -6.74 7.40
CA GLU A 108 -51.67 -6.12 7.78
C GLU A 108 -52.87 -7.05 7.53
N SER A 109 -52.91 -7.70 6.36
CA SER A 109 -53.97 -8.66 6.01
C SER A 109 -53.98 -9.89 6.93
N LEU A 110 -52.80 -10.41 7.29
CA LEU A 110 -52.66 -11.53 8.21
C LEU A 110 -53.08 -11.14 9.64
N VAL A 111 -52.67 -9.97 10.12
CA VAL A 111 -53.08 -9.44 11.43
C VAL A 111 -54.61 -9.32 11.50
N HIS A 112 -55.26 -8.79 10.47
CA HIS A 112 -56.72 -8.75 10.38
C HIS A 112 -57.36 -10.14 10.42
N SER A 113 -56.78 -11.11 9.70
CA SER A 113 -57.28 -12.49 9.64
C SER A 113 -57.13 -13.21 10.99
N ILE A 114 -56.01 -12.99 11.70
CA ILE A 114 -55.76 -13.51 13.05
C ILE A 114 -56.79 -12.93 14.02
N ALA A 115 -56.99 -11.62 14.01
CA ALA A 115 -57.98 -10.96 14.87
C ALA A 115 -59.41 -11.49 14.64
N GLU A 116 -59.79 -11.79 13.39
CA GLU A 116 -61.07 -12.46 13.11
C GLU A 116 -61.14 -13.87 13.69
N LEU A 117 -60.09 -14.68 13.55
CA LEU A 117 -60.03 -16.04 14.07
C LEU A 117 -60.08 -16.05 15.60
N GLU A 118 -59.37 -15.15 16.27
CA GLU A 118 -59.43 -14.95 17.72
C GLU A 118 -60.84 -14.56 18.18
N LYS A 119 -61.53 -13.68 17.45
CA LYS A 119 -62.93 -13.32 17.73
C LYS A 119 -63.88 -14.50 17.54
N LYS A 120 -63.64 -15.36 16.55
CA LYS A 120 -64.41 -16.60 16.33
C LYS A 120 -64.14 -17.60 17.46
N LEU A 121 -62.88 -17.74 17.89
CA LEU A 121 -62.46 -18.62 18.97
C LEU A 121 -63.06 -18.19 20.31
N THR A 122 -62.98 -16.91 20.66
CA THR A 122 -63.56 -16.35 21.90
C THR A 122 -65.08 -16.47 21.94
N ARG A 123 -65.79 -16.25 20.81
CA ARG A 123 -67.23 -16.51 20.70
C ARG A 123 -67.60 -17.98 20.86
N LYS A 124 -66.78 -18.90 20.33
CA LYS A 124 -66.99 -20.35 20.45
C LYS A 124 -66.70 -20.84 21.86
N SER A 125 -65.66 -20.29 22.50
CA SER A 125 -65.32 -20.48 23.92
C SER A 125 -66.46 -20.00 24.83
N GLN A 126 -66.98 -18.79 24.67
CA GLN A 126 -68.12 -18.30 25.45
C GLN A 126 -69.41 -19.11 25.26
N LYS A 127 -69.62 -19.71 24.07
CA LYS A 127 -70.70 -20.68 23.82
C LYS A 127 -70.45 -22.03 24.50
N ALA A 128 -69.20 -22.47 24.61
CA ALA A 128 -68.81 -23.68 25.33
C ALA A 128 -68.91 -23.49 26.86
N THR A 129 -68.50 -22.34 27.41
CA THR A 129 -68.60 -22.03 28.85
C THR A 129 -70.05 -21.93 29.35
N LYS A 130 -71.02 -21.65 28.45
CA LYS A 130 -72.47 -21.71 28.75
C LYS A 130 -73.06 -23.13 28.73
N CYS A 131 -72.32 -24.11 28.20
CA CYS A 131 -72.72 -25.52 28.10
C CYS A 131 -71.90 -26.43 29.05
N GLU A 132 -70.75 -25.97 29.57
CA GLU A 132 -69.83 -26.70 30.46
C GLU A 132 -70.11 -26.49 31.96
N GLN A 133 -71.34 -26.17 32.36
CA GLN A 133 -71.78 -26.40 33.75
C GLN A 133 -72.35 -27.82 33.94
N ASP A 134 -72.61 -28.54 32.85
CA ASP A 134 -73.04 -29.93 32.86
C ASP A 134 -71.99 -30.79 32.15
N ASN A 135 -71.40 -31.71 32.92
CA ASN A 135 -70.57 -32.85 32.49
C ASN A 135 -69.05 -32.61 32.39
N LEU A 136 -68.40 -32.64 33.56
CA LEU A 136 -67.03 -33.10 33.69
C LEU A 136 -67.02 -34.53 34.25
N LYS A 137 -66.83 -35.51 33.36
CA LYS A 137 -66.47 -36.88 33.72
C LYS A 137 -65.43 -37.40 32.72
N GLY A 138 -64.20 -36.89 32.87
CA GLY A 138 -63.00 -37.45 32.24
C GLY A 138 -62.25 -38.32 33.26
N THR A 139 -61.87 -39.52 32.87
CA THR A 139 -61.22 -40.52 33.74
C THR A 139 -59.80 -40.09 34.16
N PRO A 140 -59.46 -40.18 35.47
CA PRO A 140 -58.20 -39.67 36.04
C PRO A 140 -56.90 -40.31 35.51
N GLU A 141 -56.99 -41.47 34.88
CA GLU A 141 -55.83 -42.18 34.30
C GLU A 141 -55.23 -41.48 33.07
N GLU A 142 -56.06 -40.86 32.22
CA GLU A 142 -55.62 -40.32 30.94
C GLU A 142 -54.88 -38.98 31.10
N SER A 143 -55.27 -38.18 32.10
CA SER A 143 -54.57 -36.95 32.47
C SER A 143 -53.23 -37.23 33.13
N LYS A 144 -53.11 -38.35 33.87
CA LYS A 144 -51.87 -38.79 34.50
C LYS A 144 -50.80 -39.19 33.48
N VAL A 145 -51.19 -39.89 32.42
CA VAL A 145 -50.30 -40.29 31.32
C VAL A 145 -49.81 -39.07 30.53
N LYS A 146 -50.69 -38.10 30.24
CA LYS A 146 -50.30 -36.85 29.56
C LYS A 146 -49.30 -36.03 30.38
N LEU A 147 -49.47 -36.01 31.70
CA LEU A 147 -48.58 -35.30 32.61
C LEU A 147 -47.18 -35.94 32.63
N GLN A 148 -47.10 -37.28 32.71
CA GLN A 148 -45.83 -38.01 32.59
C GLN A 148 -45.13 -37.79 31.24
N GLN A 149 -45.89 -37.72 30.15
CA GLN A 149 -45.34 -37.47 28.81
C GLN A 149 -44.78 -36.04 28.69
N LEU A 150 -45.46 -35.05 29.27
CA LEU A 150 -44.97 -33.67 29.34
C LEU A 150 -43.71 -33.56 30.20
N GLU A 151 -43.65 -34.28 31.32
CA GLU A 151 -42.50 -34.30 32.23
C GLU A 151 -41.26 -34.90 31.55
N ALA A 152 -41.42 -35.99 30.79
CA ALA A 152 -40.34 -36.56 29.98
C ALA A 152 -39.87 -35.60 28.88
N SER A 153 -40.79 -34.95 28.17
CA SER A 153 -40.44 -33.94 27.16
C SER A 153 -39.74 -32.72 27.76
N CYS A 154 -40.08 -32.34 28.99
CA CYS A 154 -39.44 -31.25 29.70
C CYS A 154 -37.99 -31.62 30.09
N ALA A 155 -37.78 -32.84 30.56
CA ALA A 155 -36.44 -33.35 30.88
C ALA A 155 -35.54 -33.45 29.63
N ASP A 156 -36.09 -33.89 28.49
CA ASP A 156 -35.37 -33.90 27.22
C ASP A 156 -34.98 -32.48 26.76
N GLN A 157 -35.89 -31.51 26.92
CA GLN A 157 -35.63 -30.11 26.59
C GLN A 157 -34.57 -29.47 27.51
N GLU A 158 -34.59 -29.78 28.81
CA GLU A 158 -33.57 -29.31 29.76
C GLU A 158 -32.18 -29.84 29.40
N LYS A 159 -32.09 -31.09 28.96
CA LYS A 159 -30.83 -31.70 28.53
C LYS A 159 -30.27 -31.04 27.27
N GLU A 160 -31.11 -30.80 26.26
CA GLU A 160 -30.70 -30.06 25.06
C GLU A 160 -30.29 -28.62 25.39
N LEU A 161 -31.00 -27.96 26.30
CA LEU A 161 -30.63 -26.62 26.75
C LEU A 161 -29.28 -26.59 27.47
N ALA A 162 -28.99 -27.58 28.32
CA ALA A 162 -27.70 -27.71 28.98
C ALA A 162 -26.55 -27.86 27.97
N LYS A 163 -26.74 -28.66 26.91
CA LYS A 163 -25.77 -28.82 25.84
C LYS A 163 -25.53 -27.51 25.07
N VAL A 164 -26.61 -26.79 24.74
CA VAL A 164 -26.50 -25.49 24.06
C VAL A 164 -25.75 -24.46 24.91
N ILE A 165 -25.96 -24.47 26.22
CA ILE A 165 -25.23 -23.59 27.16
C ILE A 165 -23.73 -23.94 27.17
N GLU A 166 -23.38 -25.23 27.15
CA GLU A 166 -21.99 -25.69 27.08
C GLU A 166 -21.33 -25.28 25.76
N ASP A 167 -22.00 -25.51 24.62
CA ASP A 167 -21.52 -25.11 23.30
C ASP A 167 -21.33 -23.57 23.22
N TYR A 168 -22.26 -22.79 23.78
CA TYR A 168 -22.15 -21.34 23.84
C TYR A 168 -20.96 -20.88 24.69
N ALA A 169 -20.73 -21.50 25.85
CA ALA A 169 -19.58 -21.20 26.70
C ALA A 169 -18.25 -21.50 25.99
N PHE A 170 -18.18 -22.61 25.23
CA PHE A 170 -17.02 -22.94 24.43
C PHE A 170 -16.76 -21.91 23.32
N VAL A 171 -17.80 -21.48 22.60
CA VAL A 171 -17.69 -20.43 21.57
C VAL A 171 -17.27 -19.10 22.17
N ALA A 172 -17.78 -18.73 23.35
CA ALA A 172 -17.37 -17.51 24.05
C ALA A 172 -15.87 -17.53 24.38
N GLN A 173 -15.35 -18.67 24.87
CA GLN A 173 -13.93 -18.85 25.15
C GLN A 173 -13.07 -18.71 23.88
N LEU A 174 -13.49 -19.31 22.76
CA LEU A 174 -12.81 -19.16 21.48
C LEU A 174 -12.75 -17.71 21.01
N CYS A 175 -13.85 -16.96 21.19
CA CYS A 175 -13.88 -15.54 20.86
C CYS A 175 -12.89 -14.73 21.72
N GLU A 176 -12.76 -15.05 23.01
CA GLU A 176 -11.77 -14.41 23.90
C GLU A 176 -10.34 -14.72 23.46
N ASP A 177 -10.04 -15.98 23.16
CA ASP A 177 -8.72 -16.41 22.68
C ASP A 177 -8.35 -15.73 21.36
N GLN A 178 -9.32 -15.62 20.44
CA GLN A 178 -9.14 -14.92 19.17
C GLN A 178 -8.91 -13.42 19.38
N ALA A 179 -9.63 -12.78 20.31
CA ALA A 179 -9.42 -11.37 20.65
C ALA A 179 -8.00 -11.13 21.22
N LEU A 180 -7.51 -12.03 22.07
CA LEU A 180 -6.12 -11.99 22.57
C LEU A 180 -5.10 -12.16 21.44
N CYS A 181 -5.36 -13.05 20.49
CA CYS A 181 -4.50 -13.26 19.32
C CYS A 181 -4.42 -12.00 18.45
N ILE A 182 -5.57 -11.40 18.12
CA ILE A 182 -5.64 -10.15 17.36
C ILE A 182 -4.87 -9.03 18.07
N LYS A 183 -5.05 -8.89 19.39
CA LYS A 183 -4.34 -7.89 20.18
C LYS A 183 -2.82 -8.04 20.10
N LYS A 184 -2.30 -9.28 20.16
CA LYS A 184 -0.85 -9.55 20.00
C LYS A 184 -0.35 -9.17 18.61
N TYR A 185 -1.11 -9.44 17.56
CA TYR A 185 -0.75 -9.04 16.20
C TYR A 185 -0.72 -7.52 16.03
N GLN A 186 -1.72 -6.82 16.58
CA GLN A 186 -1.76 -5.35 16.57
C GLN A 186 -0.56 -4.74 17.29
N GLU A 187 -0.19 -5.26 18.45
CA GLU A 187 0.98 -4.78 19.21
C GLU A 187 2.29 -5.04 18.45
N THR A 188 2.42 -6.20 17.81
CA THR A 188 3.60 -6.53 16.98
C THR A 188 3.70 -5.61 15.76
N LEU A 189 2.58 -5.32 15.09
CA LEU A 189 2.54 -4.39 13.96
C LEU A 189 2.97 -2.98 14.39
N LYS A 190 2.46 -2.49 15.52
CA LYS A 190 2.84 -1.19 16.07
C LYS A 190 4.34 -1.12 16.36
N LYS A 191 4.92 -2.17 16.94
CA LYS A 191 6.36 -2.24 17.21
C LYS A 191 7.20 -2.21 15.93
N ILE A 192 6.76 -2.89 14.87
CA ILE A 192 7.43 -2.87 13.56
C ILE A 192 7.37 -1.47 12.94
N GLU A 193 6.23 -0.79 13.06
CA GLU A 193 6.06 0.58 12.56
C GLU A 193 7.00 1.57 13.28
N GLU A 194 7.07 1.50 14.61
CA GLU A 194 8.01 2.29 15.42
C GLU A 194 9.48 1.98 15.06
N GLU A 195 9.82 0.72 14.79
CA GLU A 195 11.17 0.34 14.35
C GLU A 195 11.50 0.88 12.96
N LEU A 196 10.52 0.91 12.05
CA LEU A 196 10.70 1.49 10.71
C LEU A 196 10.92 3.00 10.76
N GLU A 197 10.16 3.71 11.60
CA GLU A 197 10.31 5.15 11.80
C GLU A 197 11.67 5.49 12.42
N THR A 198 12.09 4.74 13.44
CA THR A 198 13.42 4.93 14.07
C THR A 198 14.57 4.64 13.09
N ARG A 199 14.49 3.57 12.29
CA ARG A 199 15.48 3.29 11.23
C ARG A 199 15.50 4.36 10.15
N PHE A 200 14.34 4.94 9.80
CA PHE A 200 14.27 6.05 8.85
C PHE A 200 14.96 7.30 9.39
N LEU A 201 14.67 7.66 10.65
CA LEU A 201 15.33 8.76 11.34
C LEU A 201 16.85 8.54 11.45
N GLU A 202 17.28 7.34 11.86
CA GLU A 202 18.70 6.98 11.94
C GLU A 202 19.41 7.11 10.59
N ARG A 203 18.74 6.74 9.49
CA ARG A 203 19.25 6.90 8.12
C ARG A 203 19.40 8.37 7.74
N GLU A 204 18.42 9.21 8.03
CA GLU A 204 18.52 10.66 7.74
C GLU A 204 19.58 11.33 8.65
N VAL A 205 19.69 10.96 9.92
CA VAL A 205 20.78 11.42 10.81
C VAL A 205 22.14 11.00 10.27
N SER A 206 22.30 9.74 9.84
CA SER A 206 23.53 9.22 9.24
C SER A 206 23.90 9.98 7.97
N LYS A 207 22.91 10.30 7.12
CA LYS A 207 23.10 11.08 5.90
C LYS A 207 23.56 12.51 6.19
N VAL A 208 22.99 13.17 7.20
CA VAL A 208 23.45 14.50 7.65
C VAL A 208 24.87 14.42 8.22
N MET A 209 25.18 13.41 9.02
CA MET A 209 26.55 13.18 9.53
C MET A 209 27.57 12.90 8.41
N CYS A 210 27.18 12.15 7.37
CA CYS A 210 27.99 11.94 6.17
C CYS A 210 28.21 13.24 5.39
N MET A 211 27.22 14.13 5.30
CA MET A 211 27.40 15.43 4.65
C MET A 211 28.36 16.35 5.43
N ASN A 212 28.31 16.30 6.77
CA ASN A 212 29.23 17.07 7.63
C ASN A 212 30.68 16.57 7.57
N SER A 213 30.88 15.25 7.44
CA SER A 213 32.21 14.67 7.21
C SER A 213 32.71 14.96 5.79
N THR A 214 31.84 14.86 4.78
CA THR A 214 32.17 15.25 3.39
C THR A 214 32.56 16.73 3.30
N SER A 215 31.92 17.63 4.06
CA SER A 215 32.29 19.05 4.18
C SER A 215 33.67 19.25 4.83
N LYS A 216 34.06 18.39 5.79
CA LYS A 216 35.41 18.38 6.37
C LYS A 216 36.46 17.78 5.42
N GLU A 217 36.08 16.81 4.59
CA GLU A 217 36.95 16.07 3.67
C GLU A 217 37.16 16.79 2.32
N TYR A 218 36.23 17.66 1.90
CA TYR A 218 36.36 18.54 0.73
C TYR A 218 37.45 19.61 0.88
N ASN A 219 37.97 19.83 2.10
CA ASN A 219 39.15 20.65 2.31
C ASN A 219 40.47 19.88 2.09
N SER A 220 40.48 18.56 1.94
CA SER A 220 41.75 17.80 1.88
C SER A 220 42.02 16.99 0.63
N GLN A 221 41.09 16.79 -0.33
CA GLN A 221 41.46 15.95 -1.47
C GLN A 221 40.68 16.20 -2.76
N ASN A 222 41.31 16.99 -3.64
CA ASN A 222 41.22 16.80 -5.08
C ASN A 222 41.65 15.37 -5.45
N ASN A 223 40.80 14.58 -6.10
CA ASN A 223 41.30 13.70 -7.16
C ASN A 223 40.23 13.28 -8.19
N LYS A 224 40.66 13.27 -9.45
CA LYS A 224 39.84 13.37 -10.67
C LYS A 224 39.18 12.06 -11.15
N ASP A 225 39.36 10.93 -10.47
CA ASP A 225 38.90 9.62 -10.98
C ASP A 225 37.50 9.15 -10.54
N ASN A 226 36.85 9.82 -9.58
CA ASN A 226 35.55 9.37 -9.05
C ASN A 226 34.32 9.71 -9.92
N SER A 227 34.48 10.45 -11.02
CA SER A 227 33.34 10.97 -11.79
C SER A 227 32.70 9.94 -12.74
N LEU A 228 33.48 9.02 -13.30
CA LEU A 228 32.99 8.00 -14.24
C LEU A 228 32.28 6.84 -13.52
N GLN A 229 32.79 6.42 -12.36
CA GLN A 229 32.20 5.33 -11.56
C GLN A 229 30.89 5.77 -10.89
N LYS A 230 30.81 7.03 -10.42
CA LYS A 230 29.56 7.61 -9.87
C LYS A 230 28.44 7.73 -10.90
N LYS A 231 28.75 8.05 -12.16
CA LYS A 231 27.74 8.10 -13.25
C LYS A 231 27.17 6.72 -13.58
N LYS A 232 28.01 5.67 -13.62
CA LYS A 232 27.56 4.28 -13.82
C LYS A 232 26.70 3.77 -12.64
N ALA A 233 27.10 4.07 -11.40
CA ALA A 233 26.35 3.67 -10.22
C ALA A 233 24.98 4.35 -10.13
N GLY A 234 24.89 5.65 -10.49
CA GLY A 234 23.62 6.37 -10.55
C GLY A 234 22.66 5.83 -11.61
N PHE A 235 23.18 5.44 -12.78
CA PHE A 235 22.38 4.84 -13.85
C PHE A 235 21.86 3.44 -13.47
N CYS A 236 22.72 2.60 -12.87
CA CYS A 236 22.30 1.30 -12.34
C CYS A 236 21.24 1.44 -11.25
N LYS A 237 21.38 2.39 -10.32
CA LYS A 237 20.38 2.61 -9.26
C LYS A 237 19.02 3.01 -9.84
N ARG A 238 19.00 3.87 -10.85
CA ARG A 238 17.77 4.30 -11.53
C ARG A 238 17.09 3.13 -12.23
N ILE A 239 17.86 2.35 -12.99
CA ILE A 239 17.37 1.15 -13.68
C ILE A 239 16.83 0.14 -12.67
N PHE A 240 17.54 -0.11 -11.58
CA PHE A 240 17.11 -1.05 -10.54
C PHE A 240 15.82 -0.59 -9.85
N GLN A 241 15.67 0.71 -9.64
CA GLN A 241 14.47 1.30 -9.07
C GLN A 241 13.28 1.16 -10.03
N TYR A 242 13.46 1.38 -11.34
CA TYR A 242 12.42 1.09 -12.33
C TYR A 242 12.06 -0.39 -12.35
N PHE A 243 13.03 -1.30 -12.42
CA PHE A 243 12.76 -2.74 -12.36
C PHE A 243 12.03 -3.15 -11.09
N PHE A 244 12.38 -2.57 -9.95
CA PHE A 244 11.71 -2.82 -8.68
C PHE A 244 10.24 -2.39 -8.73
N PHE A 245 9.94 -1.18 -9.20
CA PHE A 245 8.56 -0.69 -9.34
C PHE A 245 7.77 -1.50 -10.36
N THR A 246 8.37 -1.82 -11.50
CA THR A 246 7.78 -2.69 -12.51
C THR A 246 7.46 -4.08 -11.92
N THR A 247 8.37 -4.65 -11.13
CA THR A 247 8.16 -5.95 -10.46
C THR A 247 7.04 -5.87 -9.44
N LEU A 248 6.97 -4.81 -8.61
CA LEU A 248 5.87 -4.60 -7.67
C LEU A 248 4.53 -4.44 -8.38
N PHE A 249 4.50 -3.71 -9.50
CA PHE A 249 3.32 -3.57 -10.33
C PHE A 249 2.85 -4.91 -10.86
N PHE A 250 3.76 -5.74 -11.39
CA PHE A 250 3.43 -7.09 -11.84
C PHE A 250 2.94 -7.99 -10.71
N ILE A 251 3.56 -7.95 -9.53
CA ILE A 251 3.08 -8.72 -8.36
C ILE A 251 1.67 -8.29 -7.97
N ARG A 252 1.39 -6.99 -7.95
CA ARG A 252 0.06 -6.45 -7.65
C ARG A 252 -0.97 -6.84 -8.70
N LEU A 253 -0.62 -6.74 -9.98
CA LEU A 253 -1.47 -7.15 -11.10
C LEU A 253 -1.77 -8.65 -11.07
N LEU A 254 -0.75 -9.46 -10.78
CA LEU A 254 -0.89 -10.90 -10.59
C LEU A 254 -1.78 -11.20 -9.40
N GLY A 255 -1.62 -10.48 -8.28
CA GLY A 255 -2.50 -10.59 -7.11
C GLY A 255 -3.97 -10.32 -7.45
N TYR A 256 -4.27 -9.26 -8.22
CA TYR A 256 -5.62 -8.99 -8.70
C TYR A 256 -6.14 -10.10 -9.63
N LEU A 257 -5.29 -10.61 -10.52
CA LEU A 257 -5.67 -11.71 -11.42
C LEU A 257 -6.02 -12.98 -10.63
N LEU A 258 -5.18 -13.34 -9.63
CA LEU A 258 -5.41 -14.49 -8.75
C LEU A 258 -6.67 -14.29 -7.90
N PHE A 259 -6.90 -13.08 -7.39
CA PHE A 259 -8.10 -12.73 -6.63
C PHE A 259 -9.36 -12.83 -7.49
N HIS A 260 -9.35 -12.29 -8.71
CA HIS A 260 -10.46 -12.43 -9.65
C HIS A 260 -10.72 -13.89 -10.04
N LEU A 261 -9.67 -14.68 -10.31
CA LEU A 261 -9.83 -16.11 -10.58
C LEU A 261 -10.41 -16.85 -9.36
N SER A 262 -10.00 -16.49 -8.15
CA SER A 262 -10.49 -17.11 -6.90
C SER A 262 -11.94 -16.73 -6.60
N PHE A 263 -12.34 -15.51 -6.97
CA PHE A 263 -13.72 -15.03 -6.82
C PHE A 263 -14.66 -15.67 -7.85
N ILE A 264 -14.21 -15.84 -9.10
CA ILE A 264 -15.00 -16.46 -10.18
C ILE A 264 -15.09 -17.97 -10.01
N ASN A 265 -14.01 -18.63 -9.56
CA ASN A 265 -14.00 -20.08 -9.39
C ASN A 265 -13.01 -20.52 -8.28
N PRO A 266 -13.47 -20.62 -7.01
CA PRO A 266 -12.59 -20.95 -5.89
C PRO A 266 -12.01 -22.38 -6.00
N ASP A 267 -12.71 -23.29 -6.68
CA ASP A 267 -12.27 -24.67 -6.88
C ASP A 267 -11.09 -24.80 -7.87
N LEU A 268 -10.83 -23.76 -8.67
CA LEU A 268 -9.74 -23.78 -9.64
C LEU A 268 -8.37 -23.86 -8.94
N PHE A 269 -8.15 -23.08 -7.87
CA PHE A 269 -6.91 -23.16 -7.08
C PHE A 269 -6.84 -24.45 -6.28
N VAL A 270 -7.92 -24.88 -5.64
CA VAL A 270 -7.93 -26.12 -4.83
C VAL A 270 -7.59 -27.35 -5.66
N ASN A 271 -8.02 -27.40 -6.93
CA ASN A 271 -7.76 -28.53 -7.83
C ASN A 271 -6.43 -28.45 -8.60
N ILE A 272 -5.93 -27.25 -8.87
CA ILE A 272 -4.70 -27.04 -9.66
C ILE A 272 -3.46 -26.87 -8.77
N LEU A 273 -3.59 -26.28 -7.58
CA LEU A 273 -2.48 -26.03 -6.65
C LEU A 273 -1.76 -27.32 -6.23
N PRO A 274 -2.44 -28.44 -5.90
CA PRO A 274 -1.77 -29.71 -5.61
C PRO A 274 -1.08 -30.33 -6.84
N LYS A 275 -1.58 -30.05 -8.06
CA LYS A 275 -0.98 -30.50 -9.32
C LYS A 275 0.27 -29.69 -9.69
N ILE A 276 0.27 -28.39 -9.41
CA ILE A 276 1.42 -27.48 -9.66
C ILE A 276 2.49 -27.64 -8.57
N LEU A 277 2.10 -27.71 -7.29
CA LEU A 277 2.97 -28.09 -6.17
C LEU A 277 3.15 -29.63 -6.09
N SER A 278 3.51 -30.24 -7.22
CA SER A 278 3.99 -31.62 -7.16
C SER A 278 5.24 -31.72 -6.27
N ARG A 279 5.43 -32.84 -5.58
CA ARG A 279 6.56 -33.08 -4.65
C ARG A 279 7.92 -32.73 -5.26
N ASN A 280 8.08 -32.93 -6.57
CA ASN A 280 9.29 -32.60 -7.32
C ASN A 280 9.49 -31.08 -7.49
N VAL A 281 8.42 -30.33 -7.75
CA VAL A 281 8.46 -28.85 -7.87
C VAL A 281 8.73 -28.21 -6.52
N LEU A 282 8.11 -28.71 -5.45
CA LEU A 282 8.35 -28.28 -4.06
C LEU A 282 9.80 -28.52 -3.63
N TRP A 283 10.36 -29.69 -3.96
CA TRP A 283 11.77 -29.99 -3.68
C TRP A 283 12.73 -29.10 -4.47
N LYS A 284 12.46 -28.86 -5.76
CA LYS A 284 13.26 -27.94 -6.58
C LYS A 284 13.17 -26.49 -6.11
N LEU A 285 11.98 -26.03 -5.71
CA LEU A 285 11.77 -24.69 -5.16
C LEU A 285 12.54 -24.53 -3.83
N ARG A 286 12.52 -25.55 -2.98
CA ARG A 286 13.33 -25.61 -1.75
C ARG A 286 14.82 -25.49 -2.08
N CYS A 287 15.34 -26.25 -3.04
CA CYS A 287 16.74 -26.15 -3.47
C CYS A 287 17.09 -24.77 -4.04
N PHE A 288 16.16 -24.10 -4.73
CA PHE A 288 16.39 -22.78 -5.32
C PHE A 288 16.37 -21.64 -4.28
N LEU A 289 15.56 -21.79 -3.22
CA LEU A 289 15.41 -20.80 -2.15
C LEU A 289 16.43 -20.96 -1.02
N PHE A 290 17.00 -22.16 -0.86
CA PHE A 290 17.99 -22.50 0.18
C PHE A 290 19.21 -21.54 0.25
N PRO A 291 19.73 -20.98 -0.85
CA PRO A 291 20.84 -20.02 -0.79
C PRO A 291 20.45 -18.64 -0.25
N CYS A 292 19.16 -18.27 -0.26
CA CYS A 292 18.68 -16.93 0.10
C CYS A 292 17.89 -16.89 1.42
N LEU A 293 17.40 -18.03 1.89
CA LEU A 293 16.63 -18.18 3.12
C LEU A 293 17.35 -19.20 4.02
N THR A 294 18.34 -18.74 4.78
CA THR A 294 18.77 -19.43 6.01
C THR A 294 17.65 -19.30 7.03
N LEU A 295 16.54 -20.00 6.80
CA LEU A 295 15.52 -20.20 7.81
C LEU A 295 16.03 -21.33 8.70
N GLU A 296 16.58 -20.95 9.85
CA GLU A 296 16.91 -21.82 10.98
C GLU A 296 15.60 -22.44 11.50
N THR A 297 15.15 -23.49 10.82
CA THR A 297 13.97 -24.29 11.17
C THR A 297 14.25 -25.74 10.82
N GLU A 298 15.34 -26.25 11.39
CA GLU A 298 15.35 -27.65 11.80
C GLU A 298 14.32 -27.78 12.94
N ASP A 299 13.41 -28.76 12.83
CA ASP A 299 12.42 -29.21 13.85
C ASP A 299 10.92 -28.92 13.64
N MET A 300 10.42 -28.62 12.45
CA MET A 300 8.96 -28.66 12.20
C MET A 300 8.51 -29.37 10.93
N LEU A 301 8.93 -30.62 10.73
CA LEU A 301 8.21 -31.56 9.86
C LEU A 301 8.10 -32.92 10.56
N PRO A 302 6.89 -33.46 10.80
CA PRO A 302 6.74 -34.82 11.30
C PRO A 302 7.10 -35.83 10.19
N HIS A 303 7.66 -36.97 10.61
CA HIS A 303 8.05 -38.10 9.77
C HIS A 303 6.91 -38.67 8.93
#